data_AF-A0A3D6BNQ0-F1
#
_entry.id   AF-A0A3D6BNQ0-F1
#
_cell.length_a   1.000
_cell.length_b   1.000
_cell.length_c   1.000
_cell.angle_alpha   90.00
_cell.angle_beta   90.00
_cell.angle_gamma   90.00
#
_symmetry.space_group_name_H-M   'P 1'
#
loop_
_entity.id
_entity.type
_entity.pdbx_description
1 polymer ?
#
loop_
_entity_poly.entity_id
_entity_poly.type
_entity_poly.pdbx_seq_one_letter_code
_entity_poly.pdbx_strand_id
1 'polypeptide(L)'
;MKEHLKANVLNFKWPNTAPTFYLSLEDIEGSHPIHKSKFSKQIIEAFPETDLSRIDHIFTTYTLPLQNEPTIKISTKDRKELRIYQQFLKHQLRNHFLDKGYIVVNNKIRNIQVWLPSTKGNTEHYNLYYKFSFKIQFAKLTDLPELVIAYDGKSKVLTKSVKDIDETEFIRQCVF
;
A
#
# COMPACT_ATOMS: atom_id res chain seq x y z
N MET A 1 -6.68 -35.09 9.00
CA MET A 1 -5.82 -34.45 7.99
C MET A 1 -5.18 -33.23 8.66
N LYS A 2 -3.88 -33.26 8.98
CA LYS A 2 -3.14 -32.10 9.51
C LYS A 2 -2.40 -31.47 8.35
N GLU A 3 -2.94 -30.40 7.77
CA GLU A 3 -2.23 -29.64 6.74
C GLU A 3 -1.19 -28.74 7.40
N HIS A 4 0.08 -28.94 7.04
CA HIS A 4 1.18 -28.06 7.44
C HIS A 4 1.30 -26.91 6.43
N LEU A 5 0.34 -25.99 6.44
CA LEU A 5 0.37 -24.82 5.57
C LEU A 5 1.52 -23.89 6.02
N LYS A 6 2.60 -23.83 5.23
CA LYS A 6 3.69 -22.87 5.43
C LYS A 6 3.35 -21.58 4.70
N ALA A 7 2.90 -20.57 5.43
CA ALA A 7 2.75 -19.22 4.89
C ALA A 7 4.10 -18.50 4.95
N ASN A 8 4.52 -17.86 3.84
CA ASN A 8 5.70 -17.01 3.81
C ASN A 8 5.36 -15.68 4.51
N VAL A 9 5.56 -15.65 5.82
CA VAL A 9 5.24 -14.52 6.69
C VAL A 9 6.52 -13.99 7.31
N LEU A 10 6.78 -12.70 7.12
CA LEU A 10 7.84 -12.00 7.81
C LEU A 10 7.22 -11.15 8.92
N ASN A 11 7.68 -11.36 10.15
CA ASN A 11 7.31 -10.48 11.25
C ASN A 11 8.19 -9.24 11.24
N PHE A 12 7.62 -8.10 11.58
CA PHE A 12 8.38 -6.88 11.82
C PHE A 12 8.00 -6.27 13.16
N LYS A 13 8.88 -5.43 13.71
CA LYS A 13 8.64 -4.83 15.02
C LYS A 13 7.59 -3.73 14.91
N TRP A 14 6.77 -3.60 15.95
CA TRP A 14 6.01 -2.37 16.18
C TRP A 14 6.98 -1.18 16.27
N PRO A 15 6.56 0.03 15.86
CA PRO A 15 7.42 1.19 16.00
C PRO A 15 7.68 1.48 17.48
N ASN A 16 8.92 1.85 17.81
CA ASN A 16 9.31 2.15 19.20
C ASN A 16 8.54 3.34 19.78
N THR A 17 8.17 4.29 18.92
CA THR A 17 7.35 5.45 19.24
C THR A 17 6.13 5.49 18.33
N ALA A 18 4.97 5.85 18.89
CA ALA A 18 3.76 6.03 18.12
C ALA A 18 3.99 7.12 17.06
N PRO A 19 3.85 6.82 15.76
CA PRO A 19 4.07 7.82 14.72
C PRO A 19 2.98 8.89 14.80
N THR A 20 3.40 10.15 14.67
CA THR A 20 2.49 11.30 14.53
C THR A 20 2.12 11.47 13.08
N PHE A 21 0.83 11.50 12.78
CA PHE A 21 0.32 11.77 11.44
C PHE A 21 -0.28 13.17 11.36
N TYR A 22 0.05 13.89 10.30
CA TYR A 22 -0.48 15.21 9.96
C TYR A 22 -1.74 15.04 9.12
N LEU A 23 -2.77 15.84 9.42
CA LEU A 23 -4.08 15.78 8.77
C LEU A 23 -4.35 17.09 8.03
N SER A 24 -5.22 17.05 7.04
CA SER A 24 -5.71 18.22 6.30
C SER A 24 -7.15 17.95 5.87
N LEU A 25 -7.96 19.00 5.76
CA LEU A 25 -9.29 18.92 5.12
C LEU A 25 -9.19 19.06 3.60
N GLU A 26 -8.11 19.64 3.10
CA GLU A 26 -7.86 19.89 1.68
C GLU A 26 -6.96 18.81 1.07
N ASP A 27 -7.24 18.48 -0.20
CA ASP A 27 -6.41 17.58 -1.01
C ASP A 27 -5.18 18.35 -1.51
N ILE A 28 -4.11 18.31 -0.71
CA ILE A 28 -2.84 18.95 -1.03
C ILE A 28 -1.87 17.97 -1.70
N GLU A 29 -0.85 18.50 -2.36
CA GLU A 29 0.18 17.69 -3.03
C GLU A 29 0.86 16.72 -2.05
N GLY A 30 0.97 15.45 -2.47
CA GLY A 30 1.55 14.39 -1.66
C GLY A 30 0.65 13.88 -0.52
N SER A 31 -0.58 14.40 -0.40
CA SER A 31 -1.53 13.91 0.58
C SER A 31 -2.26 12.65 0.12
N HIS A 32 -2.84 11.94 1.08
CA HIS A 32 -3.55 10.69 0.85
C HIS A 32 -4.90 10.68 1.57
N PRO A 33 -5.96 10.21 0.91
CA PRO A 33 -7.30 10.25 1.48
C PRO A 33 -7.48 9.22 2.60
N ILE A 34 -8.15 9.65 3.66
CA ILE A 34 -8.68 8.83 4.75
C ILE A 34 -10.20 8.92 4.68
N HIS A 35 -10.85 7.80 4.38
CA HIS A 35 -12.32 7.71 4.37
C HIS A 35 -12.90 7.75 5.79
N LYS A 36 -14.08 8.37 5.97
CA LYS A 36 -14.79 8.56 7.25
C LYS A 36 -14.97 7.32 8.11
N SER A 37 -15.02 6.14 7.49
CA SER A 37 -15.05 4.84 8.20
C SER A 37 -13.81 4.57 9.07
N LYS A 38 -12.74 5.36 8.91
CA LYS A 38 -11.51 5.31 9.70
C LYS A 38 -11.35 6.49 10.67
N PHE A 39 -12.33 7.39 10.80
CA PHE A 39 -12.22 8.53 11.73
C PHE A 39 -12.27 8.04 13.18
N SER A 40 -11.12 8.06 13.84
CA SER A 40 -10.99 7.76 15.27
C SER A 40 -11.42 8.96 16.11
N LYS A 41 -11.49 8.77 17.43
CA LYS A 41 -11.81 9.87 18.35
C LYS A 41 -10.79 11.01 18.24
N GLN A 42 -9.50 10.67 18.08
CA GLN A 42 -8.43 11.65 17.88
C GLN A 42 -8.66 12.50 16.62
N ILE A 43 -9.15 11.91 15.52
CA ILE A 43 -9.46 12.66 14.29
C ILE A 43 -10.61 13.63 14.51
N ILE A 44 -11.65 13.21 15.24
CA ILE A 44 -12.80 14.08 15.54
C ILE A 44 -12.36 15.24 16.44
N GLU A 45 -11.56 14.95 17.47
CA GLU A 45 -11.00 15.95 18.39
C GLU A 45 -9.99 16.88 17.70
N ALA A 46 -9.33 16.45 16.62
CA ALA A 46 -8.40 17.25 15.84
C ALA A 46 -9.07 18.34 14.99
N PHE A 47 -10.37 18.22 14.70
CA PHE A 47 -11.14 19.19 13.91
C PHE A 47 -12.40 19.65 14.67
N PRO A 48 -12.26 20.36 15.81
CA PRO A 48 -13.39 20.69 16.69
C PRO A 48 -14.44 21.60 16.02
N GLU A 49 -14.00 22.50 15.14
CA GLU A 49 -14.86 23.46 14.45
C GLU A 49 -15.50 22.90 13.16
N THR A 50 -15.24 21.63 12.83
CA THR A 50 -15.70 21.02 11.57
C THR A 50 -16.65 19.85 11.84
N ASP A 51 -17.84 19.90 11.23
CA ASP A 51 -18.77 18.76 11.22
C ASP A 51 -18.29 17.65 10.27
N LEU A 52 -17.42 16.77 10.78
CA LEU A 52 -16.88 15.63 10.02
C LEU A 52 -17.95 14.61 9.60
N SER A 53 -19.18 14.67 10.12
CA SER A 53 -20.25 13.72 9.73
C SER A 53 -20.67 13.87 8.26
N ARG A 54 -20.48 15.07 7.71
CA ARG A 54 -20.82 15.45 6.33
C ARG A 54 -19.66 15.27 5.35
N ILE A 55 -18.48 14.90 5.85
CA ILE A 55 -17.25 14.78 5.06
C ILE A 55 -16.91 13.30 4.86
N ASP A 56 -16.79 12.89 3.61
CA ASP A 56 -16.43 11.50 3.29
C ASP A 56 -14.94 11.20 3.44
N HIS A 57 -14.09 12.20 3.18
CA HIS A 57 -12.64 12.07 3.22
C HIS A 57 -11.99 13.29 3.86
N ILE A 58 -11.00 13.02 4.71
CA ILE A 58 -9.93 13.96 5.02
C ILE A 58 -8.63 13.46 4.39
N PHE A 59 -7.57 14.23 4.49
CA PHE A 59 -6.28 13.90 3.89
C PHE A 59 -5.19 13.80 4.95
N THR A 60 -4.14 13.05 4.63
CA THR A 60 -2.95 12.93 5.48
C THR A 60 -1.70 12.89 4.61
N THR A 61 -0.66 13.58 5.05
CA THR A 61 0.71 13.45 4.52
C THR A 61 1.53 12.44 5.34
N TYR A 62 0.83 11.62 6.16
CA TYR A 62 1.41 10.73 7.14
C TYR A 62 2.40 11.48 8.03
N THR A 63 3.68 11.13 7.98
CA THR A 63 4.73 11.68 8.83
C THR A 63 5.36 12.95 8.27
N LEU A 64 4.99 13.39 7.07
CA LEU A 64 5.52 14.62 6.49
C LEU A 64 4.84 15.82 7.14
N PRO A 65 5.59 16.72 7.80
CA PRO A 65 5.01 17.84 8.52
C PRO A 65 4.22 18.79 7.64
N LEU A 66 3.07 19.23 8.15
CA LEU A 66 2.29 20.34 7.62
C LEU A 66 2.29 21.48 8.62
N GLN A 67 2.42 22.71 8.11
CA GLN A 67 2.51 23.89 8.95
C GLN A 67 1.13 24.22 9.53
N ASN A 68 1.05 24.32 10.86
CA ASN A 68 -0.16 24.68 11.61
C ASN A 68 -1.37 23.72 11.44
N GLU A 69 -1.14 22.50 10.97
CA GLU A 69 -2.22 21.53 10.75
C GLU A 69 -2.43 20.58 11.95
N PRO A 70 -3.65 20.05 12.14
CA PRO A 70 -3.94 19.08 13.17
C PRO A 70 -3.14 17.78 13.01
N THR A 71 -2.81 17.16 14.15
CA THR A 71 -2.05 15.90 14.18
C THR A 71 -2.70 14.88 15.09
N ILE A 72 -2.45 13.59 14.81
CA ILE A 72 -2.87 12.46 15.65
C ILE A 72 -1.70 11.54 15.92
N LYS A 73 -1.70 10.87 17.08
CA LYS A 73 -0.72 9.81 17.39
C LYS A 73 -1.35 8.45 17.14
N ILE A 74 -0.75 7.67 16.25
CA ILE A 74 -1.28 6.36 15.90
C ILE A 74 -1.15 5.38 17.07
N SER A 75 -2.28 4.90 17.57
CA SER A 75 -2.35 3.86 18.59
C SER A 75 -2.34 2.47 17.97
N THR A 76 -1.61 1.55 18.59
CA THR A 76 -1.66 0.10 18.25
C THR A 76 -2.89 -0.59 18.81
N LYS A 77 -3.67 0.09 19.66
CA LYS A 77 -4.88 -0.47 20.30
C LYS A 77 -6.17 -0.05 19.60
N ASP A 78 -6.17 1.09 18.90
CA ASP A 78 -7.34 1.57 18.18
C ASP A 78 -7.42 0.95 16.78
N ARG A 79 -8.53 0.27 16.48
CA ARG A 79 -8.72 -0.44 15.21
C ARG A 79 -8.80 0.51 14.00
N LYS A 80 -9.36 1.71 14.17
CA LYS A 80 -9.46 2.69 13.09
C LYS A 80 -8.09 3.29 12.80
N GLU A 81 -7.32 3.62 13.83
CA GLU A 81 -5.95 4.13 13.69
C GLU A 81 -5.00 3.08 13.11
N LEU A 82 -5.13 1.81 13.52
CA LEU A 82 -4.39 0.71 12.89
C LEU A 82 -4.70 0.58 11.39
N ARG A 83 -5.93 0.86 10.94
CA ARG A 83 -6.27 0.84 9.50
C ARG A 83 -5.60 1.99 8.74
N ILE A 84 -5.42 3.15 9.37
CA ILE A 84 -4.67 4.27 8.79
C ILE A 84 -3.17 3.92 8.77
N TYR A 85 -2.65 3.33 9.84
CA TYR A 85 -1.28 2.83 9.89
C TYR A 85 -0.99 1.77 8.83
N GLN A 86 -1.93 0.86 8.58
CA GLN A 86 -1.83 -0.11 7.49
C GLN A 86 -1.73 0.57 6.11
N GLN A 87 -2.47 1.66 5.91
CA GLN A 87 -2.43 2.45 4.67
C GLN A 87 -1.07 3.13 4.49
N PHE A 88 -0.52 3.69 5.57
CA PHE A 88 0.84 4.23 5.60
C PHE A 88 1.89 3.17 5.27
N LEU A 89 1.85 2.00 5.92
CA LEU A 89 2.82 0.95 5.63
C LEU A 89 2.72 0.44 4.18
N LYS A 90 1.51 0.38 3.62
CA LYS A 90 1.30 0.07 2.20
C LYS A 90 1.92 1.14 1.30
N HIS A 91 1.76 2.41 1.65
CA HIS A 91 2.38 3.53 0.93
C HIS A 91 3.92 3.41 0.97
N GLN A 92 4.51 3.21 2.15
CA GLN A 92 5.96 3.00 2.31
C GLN A 92 6.48 1.81 1.49
N LEU A 93 5.77 0.68 1.53
CA LEU A 93 6.14 -0.52 0.77
C LEU A 93 6.10 -0.27 -0.74
N ARG A 94 5.07 0.45 -1.21
CA ARG A 94 4.93 0.82 -2.62
C ARG A 94 6.11 1.67 -3.08
N ASN A 95 6.38 2.76 -2.36
CA ASN A 95 7.46 3.69 -2.71
C ASN A 95 8.82 2.98 -2.69
N HIS A 96 9.09 2.16 -1.67
CA HIS A 96 10.34 1.40 -1.58
C HIS A 96 10.65 0.57 -2.84
N PHE A 97 9.64 -0.07 -3.43
CA PHE A 97 9.83 -0.87 -4.65
C PHE A 97 9.81 -0.04 -5.93
N LEU A 98 9.06 1.07 -5.96
CA LEU A 98 9.12 2.04 -7.06
C LEU A 98 10.50 2.70 -7.15
N ASP A 99 11.09 3.10 -6.02
CA ASP A 99 12.43 3.71 -5.93
C ASP A 99 13.53 2.76 -6.43
N LYS A 100 13.26 1.45 -6.38
CA LYS A 100 14.15 0.41 -6.94
C LYS A 100 13.94 0.17 -8.44
N GLY A 101 13.02 0.90 -9.07
CA GLY A 101 12.68 0.74 -10.49
C GLY A 101 11.86 -0.51 -10.81
N TYR A 102 11.19 -1.11 -9.81
CA TYR A 102 10.31 -2.26 -10.07
C TYR A 102 8.90 -1.81 -10.43
N ILE A 103 8.21 -2.63 -11.22
CA ILE A 103 6.80 -2.41 -11.54
C ILE A 103 5.98 -2.75 -10.28
N VAL A 104 5.19 -1.78 -9.82
CA VAL A 104 4.32 -1.93 -8.64
C VAL A 104 2.87 -1.63 -9.00
N VAL A 105 2.02 -2.64 -8.94
CA VAL A 105 0.60 -2.57 -9.30
C VAL A 105 -0.27 -3.12 -8.18
N ASN A 106 -1.59 -2.90 -8.26
CA ASN A 106 -2.54 -3.58 -7.38
C ASN A 106 -3.08 -4.82 -8.07
N ASN A 107 -3.14 -5.95 -7.36
CA ASN A 107 -3.83 -7.13 -7.86
C ASN A 107 -5.36 -6.99 -7.73
N LYS A 108 -6.12 -8.00 -8.19
CA LYS A 108 -7.60 -7.98 -8.17
C LYS A 108 -8.22 -7.78 -6.77
N ILE A 109 -7.52 -8.18 -5.72
CA ILE A 109 -7.95 -8.03 -4.31
C ILE A 109 -7.31 -6.81 -3.62
N ARG A 110 -6.71 -5.89 -4.40
CA ARG A 110 -6.09 -4.64 -3.92
C ARG A 110 -4.92 -4.84 -2.95
N ASN A 111 -4.21 -5.96 -3.07
CA ASN A 111 -2.88 -6.10 -2.49
C ASN A 111 -1.83 -5.49 -3.42
N ILE A 112 -0.73 -5.03 -2.84
CA ILE A 112 0.41 -4.54 -3.58
C ILE A 112 1.07 -5.74 -4.25
N GLN A 113 1.23 -5.69 -5.57
CA GLN A 113 1.92 -6.69 -6.36
C GLN A 113 3.15 -6.06 -6.99
N VAL A 114 4.32 -6.64 -6.75
CA VAL A 114 5.61 -6.19 -7.29
C VAL A 114 6.08 -7.19 -8.31
N TRP A 115 6.52 -6.70 -9.46
CA TRP A 115 7.04 -7.54 -10.54
C TRP A 115 8.56 -7.36 -10.58
N LEU A 116 9.28 -8.42 -10.22
CA LEU A 116 10.74 -8.44 -10.22
C LEU A 116 11.24 -8.94 -11.58
N PRO A 117 12.17 -8.23 -12.24
CA PRO A 117 12.71 -8.67 -13.52
C PRO A 117 13.45 -9.99 -13.36
N SER A 118 13.26 -10.91 -14.30
CA SER A 118 13.97 -12.17 -14.35
C SER A 118 15.36 -11.97 -14.96
N THR A 119 16.37 -12.63 -14.40
CA THR A 119 17.72 -12.69 -15.01
C THR A 119 17.80 -13.71 -16.16
N LYS A 120 16.76 -14.54 -16.35
CA LYS A 120 16.71 -15.59 -17.38
C LYS A 120 15.36 -15.60 -18.10
N GLY A 121 15.34 -16.01 -19.36
CA GLY A 121 14.11 -16.16 -20.14
C GLY A 121 13.53 -14.86 -20.69
N ASN A 122 14.33 -13.79 -20.72
CA ASN A 122 14.04 -12.59 -21.51
C ASN A 122 14.37 -12.90 -22.98
N THR A 123 13.64 -12.27 -23.90
CA THR A 123 13.88 -12.32 -25.35
C THR A 123 13.89 -10.92 -25.92
N GLU A 124 14.20 -10.77 -27.21
CA GLU A 124 14.11 -9.48 -27.90
C GLU A 124 12.69 -8.88 -27.91
N HIS A 125 11.66 -9.73 -27.80
CA HIS A 125 10.26 -9.31 -27.84
C HIS A 125 9.65 -9.03 -26.46
N TYR A 126 10.20 -9.62 -25.39
CA TYR A 126 9.64 -9.43 -24.05
C TYR A 126 10.65 -9.63 -22.93
N ASN A 127 10.39 -8.93 -21.82
CA ASN A 127 11.03 -9.13 -20.54
C ASN A 127 10.13 -9.99 -19.64
N LEU A 128 10.70 -11.00 -19.01
CA LEU A 128 10.03 -11.89 -18.08
C LEU A 128 10.11 -11.31 -16.67
N TYR A 129 9.00 -11.32 -15.94
CA TYR A 129 8.91 -10.88 -14.56
C TYR A 129 8.32 -11.94 -13.64
N TYR A 130 8.81 -12.00 -12.40
CA TYR A 130 8.22 -12.75 -11.30
C TYR A 130 7.31 -11.85 -10.49
N LYS A 131 6.06 -12.24 -10.29
CA LYS A 131 5.06 -11.45 -9.57
C LYS A 131 4.97 -11.91 -8.11
N PHE A 132 5.02 -10.97 -7.19
CA PHE A 132 4.83 -11.23 -5.77
C PHE A 132 3.78 -10.29 -5.19
N SER A 133 2.77 -10.85 -4.51
CA SER A 133 1.79 -10.09 -3.74
C SER A 133 2.24 -9.92 -2.29
N PHE A 134 2.06 -8.72 -1.76
CA PHE A 134 2.35 -8.35 -0.39
C PHE A 134 1.05 -7.97 0.33
N LYS A 135 0.85 -8.57 1.50
CA LYS A 135 -0.26 -8.25 2.39
C LYS A 135 0.26 -7.95 3.77
N ILE A 136 -0.01 -6.73 4.24
CA ILE A 136 0.26 -6.32 5.61
C ILE A 136 -0.94 -6.71 6.47
N GLN A 137 -0.72 -7.39 7.58
CA GLN A 137 -1.74 -7.71 8.57
C GLN A 137 -1.16 -7.58 9.98
N PHE A 138 -2.03 -7.44 10.99
CA PHE A 138 -1.62 -7.26 12.37
C PHE A 138 -2.17 -8.37 13.24
N ALA A 139 -1.27 -9.02 13.98
CA ALA A 139 -1.56 -10.03 14.98
C ALA A 139 -2.57 -11.11 14.52
N LYS A 140 -2.29 -11.77 13.38
CA LYS A 140 -3.19 -12.79 12.80
C LYS A 140 -2.65 -14.19 12.93
N LEU A 141 -1.35 -14.34 12.78
CA LEU A 141 -0.60 -15.59 12.94
C LEU A 141 0.34 -15.53 14.14
N THR A 142 0.72 -14.32 14.55
CA THR A 142 1.65 -14.00 15.64
C THR A 142 1.12 -12.84 16.46
N ASP A 143 1.83 -12.39 17.50
CA ASP A 143 1.50 -11.16 18.24
C ASP A 143 2.12 -9.89 17.62
N LEU A 144 2.82 -10.03 16.50
CA LEU A 144 3.53 -8.97 15.81
C LEU A 144 2.81 -8.56 14.51
N PRO A 145 3.17 -7.40 13.94
CA PRO A 145 2.87 -7.07 12.57
C PRO A 145 3.50 -8.07 11.60
N GLU A 146 2.74 -8.39 10.56
CA GLU A 146 3.06 -9.47 9.62
C GLU A 146 3.01 -8.97 8.18
N LEU A 147 4.06 -9.26 7.43
CA LEU A 147 4.13 -9.10 5.99
C LEU A 147 4.02 -10.49 5.34
N VAL A 148 2.85 -10.77 4.76
CA VAL A 148 2.61 -12.01 4.02
C VAL A 148 3.03 -11.81 2.58
N ILE A 149 3.83 -12.74 2.05
CA ILE A 149 4.36 -12.72 0.69
C ILE A 149 3.82 -13.94 -0.06
N ALA A 150 3.20 -13.70 -1.22
CA ALA A 150 2.70 -14.76 -2.09
C ALA A 150 3.33 -14.65 -3.47
N TYR A 151 3.69 -15.79 -4.07
CA TYR A 151 4.15 -15.84 -5.45
C TYR A 151 2.94 -15.97 -6.38
N ASP A 152 2.75 -14.98 -7.26
CA ASP A 152 1.61 -14.89 -8.18
C ASP A 152 1.95 -15.36 -9.60
N GLY A 153 3.06 -16.08 -9.77
CA GLY A 153 3.50 -16.60 -11.06
C GLY A 153 4.38 -15.62 -11.83
N LYS A 154 4.36 -15.76 -13.17
CA LYS A 154 5.18 -14.98 -14.09
C LYS A 154 4.33 -14.07 -14.97
N SER A 155 4.93 -13.02 -15.50
CA SER A 155 4.34 -12.17 -16.54
C SER A 155 5.38 -11.86 -17.60
N LYS A 156 4.94 -11.65 -18.84
CA LYS A 156 5.78 -11.16 -19.93
C LYS A 156 5.37 -9.72 -20.22
N VAL A 157 6.32 -8.81 -20.23
CA VAL A 157 6.12 -7.42 -20.62
C VAL A 157 6.79 -7.23 -21.96
N LEU A 158 6.02 -6.86 -22.98
CA LEU A 158 6.56 -6.64 -24.31
C LEU A 158 7.57 -5.48 -24.28
N THR A 159 8.64 -5.61 -25.06
CA THR A 159 9.64 -4.54 -25.23
C THR A 159 9.14 -3.43 -26.15
N LYS A 160 8.10 -3.69 -26.93
CA LYS A 160 7.43 -2.74 -27.83
C LYS A 160 6.42 -1.89 -27.08
N SER A 161 6.34 -0.61 -27.42
CA SER A 161 5.28 0.27 -26.95
C SER A 161 3.92 -0.20 -27.44
N VAL A 162 2.90 -0.06 -26.61
CA VAL A 162 1.50 -0.37 -26.96
C VAL A 162 1.03 0.45 -28.17
N LYS A 163 1.56 1.67 -28.36
CA LYS A 163 1.23 2.55 -29.50
C LYS A 163 1.61 1.95 -30.85
N ASP A 164 2.56 1.02 -30.86
CA ASP A 164 3.09 0.41 -32.08
C ASP A 164 2.53 -1.00 -32.30
N ILE A 165 1.49 -1.41 -31.55
CA ILE A 165 0.86 -2.72 -31.67
C ILE A 165 -0.49 -2.54 -32.37
N ASP A 166 -0.67 -3.21 -33.52
CA ASP A 166 -1.90 -3.11 -34.31
C ASP A 166 -3.09 -3.80 -33.62
N GLU A 167 -2.88 -4.99 -33.06
CA GLU A 167 -3.91 -5.81 -32.38
C GLU A 167 -3.85 -5.63 -30.86
N THR A 168 -4.47 -4.58 -30.35
CA THR A 168 -4.43 -4.25 -28.90
C THR A 168 -5.46 -5.01 -28.06
N GLU A 169 -6.41 -5.71 -28.67
CA GLU A 169 -7.49 -6.47 -28.00
C GLU A 169 -7.01 -7.58 -27.06
N PHE A 170 -5.82 -8.13 -27.28
CA PHE A 170 -5.21 -9.14 -26.42
C PHE A 170 -4.39 -8.56 -25.27
N ILE A 171 -4.19 -7.23 -25.23
CA ILE A 171 -3.43 -6.55 -24.18
C ILE A 171 -4.31 -6.42 -22.93
N ARG A 172 -3.96 -7.19 -21.89
CA ARG A 172 -4.73 -7.23 -20.64
C ARG A 172 -4.38 -6.10 -19.67
N GLN A 173 -3.18 -5.54 -19.77
CA GLN A 173 -2.66 -4.56 -18.82
C GLN A 173 -1.46 -3.81 -19.40
N CYS A 174 -1.45 -2.49 -19.24
CA CYS A 174 -0.28 -1.65 -19.44
C CYS A 174 0.43 -1.43 -18.11
N VAL A 175 1.76 -1.46 -18.13
CA VAL A 175 2.64 -1.18 -16.99
C VAL A 175 3.55 -0.01 -17.37
N PHE A 176 3.75 0.92 -16.45
CA PHE A 176 4.51 2.16 -16.65
C PHE A 176 5.61 2.24 -15.60
#